data_AF-A0A1Z8Y2D4-F1
#
_entry.id   AF-A0A1Z8Y2D4-F1
#
_cell.length_a   1.000
_cell.length_b   1.000
_cell.length_c   1.000
_cell.angle_alpha   90.00
_cell.angle_beta   90.00
_cell.angle_gamma   90.00
#
_symmetry.space_group_name_H-M   'P 1'
#
loop_
_entity.id
_entity.type
_entity.pdbx_description
1 polymer ?
#
loop_
_entity_poly.entity_id
_entity_poly.type
_entity_poly.pdbx_seq_one_letter_code
_entity_poly.pdbx_strand_id
1 'polypeptide(L)'
;MLPLAVVSGTSAFADVYTDGAFDQGPENGNLDLVSVTVTNDDTNLFFAIETREIADWTKYLAFIDTGDGGVDGNNNPWFRNIEMGAAGVDFFAGSWIDGGGGIDFQSYNGSGWQGAAGAGLSIDWAANTVTLSFELATLGVSGGDTIGFEIATSGTDNGNPATDLMNGNSGTWGGGSSFNEMLSYTVVPAPGAVSLLAVAGLIARRRRA
;
A
#
# COMPACT_ATOMS: atom_id res chain seq x y z
N MET A 1 38.81 11.59 4.62
CA MET A 1 37.71 11.10 3.76
C MET A 1 37.09 9.92 4.47
N LEU A 2 35.86 10.08 4.97
CA LEU A 2 35.09 8.99 5.59
C LEU A 2 34.49 8.14 4.46
N PRO A 3 34.56 6.80 4.52
CA PRO A 3 33.89 5.97 3.53
C PRO A 3 32.37 6.09 3.72
N LEU A 4 31.67 6.41 2.63
CA LEU A 4 30.22 6.35 2.55
C LEU A 4 29.84 4.86 2.53
N ALA A 5 29.26 4.36 3.62
CA ALA A 5 28.69 3.03 3.66
C ALA A 5 27.42 3.04 2.79
N VAL A 6 27.47 2.38 1.63
CA VAL A 6 26.26 2.04 0.88
C VAL A 6 25.61 0.87 1.62
N VAL A 7 24.46 1.13 2.25
CA VAL A 7 23.58 0.08 2.75
C VAL A 7 22.76 -0.37 1.55
N SER A 8 23.08 -1.55 1.02
CA SER A 8 22.21 -2.24 0.07
C SER A 8 21.12 -2.96 0.86
N GLY A 9 19.92 -2.39 0.89
CA GLY A 9 18.74 -3.06 1.43
C GLY A 9 18.43 -4.31 0.60
N THR A 10 18.19 -5.44 1.26
CA THR A 10 17.69 -6.66 0.61
C THR A 10 16.18 -6.70 0.79
N SER A 11 15.42 -6.58 -0.30
CA SER A 11 13.96 -6.76 -0.27
C SER A 11 13.59 -8.18 0.18
N ALA A 12 12.52 -8.29 0.95
CA ALA A 12 11.94 -9.57 1.35
C ALA A 12 11.24 -10.29 0.18
N PHE A 13 10.82 -11.54 0.41
CA PHE A 13 9.92 -12.23 -0.52
C PHE A 13 8.62 -11.43 -0.65
N ALA A 14 8.20 -11.20 -1.88
CA ALA A 14 6.99 -10.46 -2.17
C ALA A 14 5.77 -11.38 -2.20
N ASP A 15 4.65 -10.89 -1.70
CA ASP A 15 3.33 -11.50 -1.88
C ASP A 15 2.64 -10.85 -3.09
N VAL A 16 2.00 -11.66 -3.92
CA VAL A 16 1.28 -11.18 -5.11
C VAL A 16 -0.20 -11.43 -4.95
N TYR A 17 -0.97 -10.35 -5.02
CA TYR A 17 -2.43 -10.35 -5.00
C TYR A 17 -2.88 -10.07 -6.41
N THR A 18 -3.68 -10.97 -6.99
CA THR A 18 -4.14 -10.86 -8.37
C THR A 18 -5.60 -10.43 -8.41
N ASP A 19 -5.91 -9.54 -9.33
CA ASP A 19 -7.29 -9.17 -9.65
C ASP A 19 -7.73 -9.76 -10.99
N GLY A 20 -9.05 -9.87 -11.17
CA GLY A 20 -9.66 -10.40 -12.37
C GLY A 20 -9.67 -9.38 -13.51
N ALA A 21 -8.77 -9.56 -14.48
CA ALA A 21 -8.70 -8.67 -15.64
C ALA A 21 -10.05 -8.48 -16.38
N PHE A 22 -10.23 -7.28 -16.95
CA PHE A 22 -11.36 -6.83 -17.77
C PHE A 22 -12.66 -6.52 -17.02
N ASP A 23 -12.62 -6.22 -15.73
CA ASP A 23 -13.81 -5.81 -14.98
C ASP A 23 -14.29 -4.39 -15.37
N GLN A 24 -13.37 -3.50 -15.77
CA GLN A 24 -13.64 -2.14 -16.28
C GLN A 24 -13.93 -2.10 -17.79
N GLY A 25 -13.87 -3.25 -18.45
CA GLY A 25 -14.02 -3.39 -19.90
C GLY A 25 -12.81 -2.89 -20.70
N PRO A 26 -12.88 -2.96 -22.04
CA PRO A 26 -11.72 -2.74 -22.91
C PRO A 26 -11.24 -1.29 -22.94
N GLU A 27 -12.12 -0.31 -22.69
CA GLU A 27 -11.82 1.12 -22.86
C GLU A 27 -11.14 1.78 -21.64
N ASN A 28 -11.16 1.12 -20.46
CA ASN A 28 -10.67 1.67 -19.21
C ASN A 28 -9.54 0.81 -18.60
N GLY A 29 -8.63 0.32 -19.44
CA GLY A 29 -7.54 -0.57 -19.00
C GLY A 29 -6.60 0.07 -17.99
N ASN A 30 -6.54 1.39 -17.95
CA ASN A 30 -5.77 2.13 -16.96
C ASN A 30 -6.38 2.12 -15.56
N LEU A 31 -7.65 1.74 -15.43
CA LEU A 31 -8.34 1.58 -14.15
C LEU A 31 -8.43 0.10 -13.73
N ASP A 32 -8.32 -0.82 -14.68
CA ASP A 32 -8.42 -2.28 -14.51
C ASP A 32 -7.14 -2.81 -13.84
N LEU A 33 -7.25 -3.14 -12.56
CA LEU A 33 -6.19 -3.74 -11.76
C LEU A 33 -5.89 -5.14 -12.29
N VAL A 34 -4.60 -5.50 -12.26
CA VAL A 34 -4.15 -6.82 -12.66
C VAL A 34 -3.50 -7.50 -11.47
N SER A 35 -2.61 -6.78 -10.79
CA SER A 35 -1.98 -7.30 -9.59
C SER A 35 -1.48 -6.19 -8.68
N VAL A 36 -1.33 -6.55 -7.41
CA VAL A 36 -0.55 -5.80 -6.45
C VAL A 36 0.51 -6.73 -5.89
N THR A 37 1.77 -6.37 -6.10
CA THR A 37 2.89 -7.03 -5.44
C THR A 37 3.28 -6.24 -4.21
N VAL A 38 3.18 -6.89 -3.05
CA VAL A 38 3.52 -6.31 -1.74
C VAL A 38 4.86 -6.87 -1.26
N THR A 39 5.77 -5.99 -0.89
CA THR A 39 7.06 -6.38 -0.29
C THR A 39 7.53 -5.31 0.69
N ASN A 40 8.59 -5.59 1.44
CA ASN A 40 9.27 -4.58 2.25
C ASN A 40 10.79 -4.77 2.22
N ASP A 41 11.52 -3.69 2.50
CA ASP A 41 12.91 -3.73 2.91
C ASP A 41 13.04 -3.39 4.40
N ASP A 42 14.25 -3.05 4.85
CA ASP A 42 14.54 -2.72 6.25
C ASP A 42 13.81 -1.45 6.74
N THR A 43 13.34 -0.61 5.82
CA THR A 43 12.85 0.75 6.08
C THR A 43 11.49 1.04 5.49
N ASN A 44 11.11 0.40 4.38
CA ASN A 44 9.89 0.73 3.64
C ASN A 44 9.08 -0.52 3.30
N LEU A 45 7.76 -0.35 3.32
CA LEU A 45 6.77 -1.18 2.65
C LEU A 45 6.60 -0.68 1.20
N PHE A 46 6.34 -1.58 0.26
CA PHE A 46 6.10 -1.27 -1.15
C PHE A 46 4.85 -1.97 -1.65
N PHE A 47 3.99 -1.21 -2.33
CA PHE A 47 2.89 -1.72 -3.14
C PHE A 47 3.19 -1.41 -4.61
N ALA A 48 3.60 -2.42 -5.38
CA ALA A 48 3.73 -2.31 -6.82
C ALA A 48 2.40 -2.71 -7.47
N ILE A 49 1.67 -1.71 -7.95
CA ILE A 49 0.30 -1.81 -8.46
C ILE A 49 0.38 -1.84 -9.99
N GLU A 50 -0.02 -2.96 -10.58
CA GLU A 50 -0.08 -3.16 -12.03
C GLU A 50 -1.52 -3.01 -12.50
N THR A 51 -1.71 -2.18 -13.53
CA THR A 51 -2.98 -2.06 -14.26
C THR A 51 -2.80 -2.56 -15.69
N ARG A 52 -3.90 -2.94 -16.36
CA ARG A 52 -3.85 -3.50 -17.72
C ARG A 52 -3.20 -2.54 -18.71
N GLU A 53 -3.45 -1.26 -18.54
CA GLU A 53 -2.82 -0.14 -19.25
C GLU A 53 -2.43 0.94 -18.23
N ILE A 54 -1.79 2.02 -18.67
CA ILE A 54 -1.50 3.18 -17.80
C ILE A 54 -1.89 4.47 -18.53
N ALA A 55 -2.52 5.39 -17.81
CA ALA A 55 -2.93 6.69 -18.35
C ALA A 55 -2.71 7.79 -17.31
N ASP A 56 -2.30 8.96 -17.77
CA ASP A 56 -1.87 10.07 -16.93
C ASP A 56 -2.96 10.60 -15.98
N TRP A 57 -4.24 10.39 -16.28
CA TRP A 57 -5.33 10.84 -15.41
C TRP A 57 -5.68 9.87 -14.28
N THR A 58 -5.16 8.64 -14.29
CA THR A 58 -5.45 7.59 -13.30
C THR A 58 -5.07 8.03 -11.89
N LYS A 59 -5.90 7.66 -10.90
CA LYS A 59 -5.57 7.79 -9.48
C LYS A 59 -5.47 6.42 -8.85
N TYR A 60 -4.45 6.23 -8.02
CA TYR A 60 -4.23 4.99 -7.28
C TYR A 60 -4.34 5.29 -5.79
N LEU A 61 -5.16 4.52 -5.10
CA LEU A 61 -5.47 4.70 -3.69
C LEU A 61 -4.97 3.48 -2.91
N ALA A 62 -4.34 3.72 -1.77
CA ALA A 62 -4.01 2.68 -0.81
C ALA A 62 -4.61 3.03 0.55
N PHE A 63 -5.25 2.05 1.16
CA PHE A 63 -5.82 2.10 2.50
C PHE A 63 -5.04 1.10 3.34
N ILE A 64 -4.57 1.50 4.51
CA ILE A 64 -3.71 0.67 5.35
C ILE A 64 -4.22 0.73 6.78
N ASP A 65 -4.44 -0.43 7.37
CA ASP A 65 -4.70 -0.66 8.78
C ASP A 65 -3.47 -1.31 9.42
N THR A 66 -2.99 -0.74 10.52
CA THR A 66 -1.79 -1.19 11.23
C THR A 66 -2.10 -1.71 12.63
N GLY A 67 -3.37 -1.74 13.06
CA GLY A 67 -3.79 -2.33 14.32
C GLY A 67 -5.06 -1.71 14.92
N ASP A 68 -5.06 -1.55 16.24
CA ASP A 68 -6.24 -1.04 16.94
C ASP A 68 -6.44 0.46 16.67
N GLY A 69 -7.51 0.80 15.95
CA GLY A 69 -7.89 2.19 15.75
C GLY A 69 -8.49 2.47 14.40
N GLY A 70 -7.96 3.51 13.76
CA GLY A 70 -8.40 3.97 12.46
C GLY A 70 -9.83 4.47 12.35
N VAL A 71 -10.29 4.53 11.10
CA VAL A 71 -11.61 5.02 10.74
C VAL A 71 -12.35 4.05 9.83
N ASP A 72 -13.65 3.97 10.10
CA ASP A 72 -14.61 3.12 9.41
C ASP A 72 -15.49 3.93 8.45
N GLY A 73 -16.25 3.21 7.64
CA GLY A 73 -17.29 3.80 6.81
C GLY A 73 -16.75 4.54 5.57
N ASN A 74 -17.62 5.34 4.95
CA ASN A 74 -17.27 6.18 3.82
C ASN A 74 -16.59 7.50 4.25
N ASN A 75 -15.32 7.42 4.67
CA ASN A 75 -14.62 8.52 5.34
C ASN A 75 -13.13 8.64 4.93
N ASN A 76 -12.82 8.53 3.64
CA ASN A 76 -11.44 8.73 3.16
C ASN A 76 -11.12 10.23 2.92
N PRO A 77 -9.84 10.66 3.01
CA PRO A 77 -9.44 12.07 2.90
C PRO A 77 -9.82 12.76 1.58
N TRP A 78 -9.93 11.98 0.50
CA TRP A 78 -10.26 12.47 -0.83
C TRP A 78 -11.75 12.51 -1.12
N PHE A 79 -12.59 12.18 -0.13
CA PHE A 79 -14.05 12.14 -0.25
C PHE A 79 -14.51 11.30 -1.44
N ARG A 80 -13.79 10.20 -1.72
CA ARG A 80 -14.22 9.18 -2.68
C ARG A 80 -15.39 8.42 -2.11
N ASN A 81 -16.32 8.00 -2.95
CA ASN A 81 -17.50 7.26 -2.51
C ASN A 81 -17.16 5.77 -2.32
N ILE A 82 -16.41 5.49 -1.26
CA ILE A 82 -15.81 4.18 -0.97
C ILE A 82 -16.20 3.81 0.46
N GLU A 83 -17.08 2.84 0.61
CA GLU A 83 -17.51 2.32 1.90
C GLU A 83 -16.48 1.31 2.44
N MET A 84 -15.76 1.69 3.50
CA MET A 84 -14.68 0.87 4.06
C MET A 84 -15.18 -0.16 5.08
N GLY A 85 -16.47 -0.14 5.46
CA GLY A 85 -16.99 -1.04 6.48
C GLY A 85 -16.32 -0.80 7.84
N ALA A 86 -16.04 -1.89 8.56
CA ALA A 86 -15.33 -1.88 9.85
C ALA A 86 -13.82 -2.16 9.66
N ALA A 87 -13.21 -1.50 8.69
CA ALA A 87 -11.82 -1.74 8.28
C ALA A 87 -10.77 -1.08 9.18
N GLY A 88 -11.14 -0.11 10.04
CA GLY A 88 -10.19 0.52 10.95
C GLY A 88 -9.01 1.18 10.24
N VAL A 89 -9.23 1.86 9.11
CA VAL A 89 -8.12 2.39 8.30
C VAL A 89 -7.36 3.48 9.05
N ASP A 90 -6.07 3.25 9.30
CA ASP A 90 -5.17 4.19 9.98
C ASP A 90 -4.51 5.17 9.01
N PHE A 91 -4.16 4.70 7.82
CA PHE A 91 -3.45 5.47 6.81
C PHE A 91 -4.14 5.38 5.45
N PHE A 92 -4.09 6.50 4.74
CA PHE A 92 -4.56 6.62 3.37
C PHE A 92 -3.47 7.25 2.51
N ALA A 93 -3.27 6.71 1.32
CA ALA A 93 -2.46 7.33 0.29
C ALA A 93 -3.28 7.47 -0.99
N GLY A 94 -3.50 8.71 -1.42
CA GLY A 94 -4.00 8.98 -2.76
C GLY A 94 -2.85 9.43 -3.64
N SER A 95 -2.68 8.83 -4.81
CA SER A 95 -1.64 9.21 -5.75
C SER A 95 -2.20 9.54 -7.13
N TRP A 96 -1.46 10.38 -7.85
CA TRP A 96 -1.73 10.77 -9.22
C TRP A 96 -0.44 10.70 -10.03
N ILE A 97 -0.56 10.44 -11.33
CA ILE A 97 0.59 10.27 -12.22
C ILE A 97 0.67 11.32 -13.32
N ASP A 98 -0.33 12.20 -13.45
CA ASP A 98 -0.28 13.41 -14.27
C ASP A 98 0.69 14.47 -13.69
N GLY A 99 1.14 15.38 -14.55
CA GLY A 99 1.87 16.58 -14.13
C GLY A 99 3.21 16.35 -13.43
N GLY A 100 3.81 15.16 -13.60
CA GLY A 100 5.04 14.76 -12.90
C GLY A 100 4.80 13.84 -11.70
N GLY A 101 3.53 13.54 -11.39
CA GLY A 101 3.11 12.63 -10.35
C GLY A 101 3.17 13.22 -8.94
N GLY A 102 2.45 12.58 -8.02
CA GLY A 102 2.46 12.96 -6.62
C GLY A 102 1.67 11.99 -5.74
N ILE A 103 1.93 12.08 -4.45
CA ILE A 103 1.27 11.28 -3.43
C ILE A 103 0.84 12.20 -2.28
N ASP A 104 -0.40 12.03 -1.86
CA ASP A 104 -0.98 12.64 -0.67
C ASP A 104 -1.15 11.55 0.38
N PHE A 105 -0.26 11.55 1.37
CA PHE A 105 -0.24 10.56 2.44
C PHE A 105 -0.80 11.14 3.72
N GLN A 106 -1.78 10.45 4.29
CA GLN A 106 -2.61 10.91 5.40
C GLN A 106 -2.63 9.84 6.49
N SER A 107 -2.65 10.28 7.75
CA SER A 107 -2.81 9.43 8.93
C SER A 107 -4.00 9.90 9.76
N TYR A 108 -4.75 8.96 10.31
CA TYR A 108 -5.89 9.24 11.18
C TYR A 108 -5.43 9.34 12.65
N ASN A 109 -5.75 10.44 13.35
CA ASN A 109 -5.39 10.59 14.78
C ASN A 109 -6.51 10.22 15.76
N GLY A 110 -7.56 9.53 15.31
CA GLY A 110 -8.75 9.25 16.11
C GLY A 110 -9.83 10.35 16.08
N SER A 111 -9.56 11.49 15.43
CA SER A 111 -10.54 12.58 15.26
C SER A 111 -10.66 13.09 13.83
N GLY A 112 -9.60 12.95 13.04
CA GLY A 112 -9.55 13.38 11.64
C GLY A 112 -8.25 12.96 10.97
N TRP A 113 -8.24 13.14 9.65
CA TRP A 113 -7.07 12.94 8.81
C TRP A 113 -6.09 14.10 8.91
N GLN A 114 -4.80 13.79 8.95
CA GLN A 114 -3.73 14.78 8.83
C GLN A 114 -2.57 14.28 7.97
N GLY A 115 -1.89 15.22 7.33
CA GLY A 115 -0.76 14.93 6.47
C GLY A 115 0.35 14.17 7.21
N ALA A 116 0.80 13.09 6.60
CA ALA A 116 1.91 12.27 7.06
C ALA A 116 3.10 12.40 6.07
N ALA A 117 4.29 12.09 6.56
CA ALA A 117 5.52 12.04 5.77
C ALA A 117 5.93 10.58 5.51
N GLY A 118 7.04 10.37 4.80
CA GLY A 118 7.59 9.03 4.60
C GLY A 118 6.85 8.20 3.55
N ALA A 119 6.17 8.84 2.59
CA ALA A 119 5.58 8.17 1.44
C ALA A 119 6.26 8.58 0.13
N GLY A 120 6.32 7.65 -0.82
CA GLY A 120 6.95 7.83 -2.12
C GLY A 120 6.14 7.22 -3.25
N LEU A 121 6.40 7.70 -4.47
CA LEU A 121 5.77 7.26 -5.71
C LEU A 121 6.85 7.03 -6.76
N SER A 122 6.81 5.89 -7.46
CA SER A 122 7.53 5.69 -8.72
C SER A 122 6.63 5.11 -9.78
N ILE A 123 6.87 5.48 -11.04
CA ILE A 123 6.02 5.08 -12.17
C ILE A 123 6.89 4.36 -13.21
N ASP A 124 6.52 3.14 -13.55
CA ASP A 124 7.05 2.41 -14.69
C ASP A 124 5.98 2.33 -15.79
N TRP A 125 6.08 3.26 -16.74
CA TRP A 125 5.18 3.35 -17.89
C TRP A 125 5.29 2.17 -18.84
N ALA A 126 6.43 1.47 -18.88
CA ALA A 126 6.62 0.33 -19.78
C ALA A 126 6.00 -0.95 -19.21
N ALA A 127 5.94 -1.04 -17.87
CA ALA A 127 5.33 -2.16 -17.15
C ALA A 127 3.91 -1.87 -16.65
N ASN A 128 3.31 -0.72 -17.03
CA ASN A 128 2.02 -0.25 -16.49
C ASN A 128 1.92 -0.33 -14.96
N THR A 129 3.03 -0.03 -14.27
CA THR A 129 3.16 -0.25 -12.84
C THR A 129 3.38 1.07 -12.11
N VAL A 130 2.62 1.29 -11.05
CA VAL A 130 2.84 2.37 -10.08
C VAL A 130 3.24 1.76 -8.75
N THR A 131 4.40 2.16 -8.22
CA THR A 131 4.86 1.73 -6.90
C THR A 131 4.66 2.83 -5.88
N LEU A 132 3.89 2.52 -4.84
CA LEU A 132 3.78 3.33 -3.63
C LEU A 132 4.72 2.76 -2.58
N SER A 133 5.49 3.61 -1.91
CA SER A 133 6.39 3.21 -0.82
C SER A 133 6.05 3.94 0.46
N PHE A 134 6.14 3.27 1.62
CA PHE A 134 5.81 3.84 2.92
C PHE A 134 6.86 3.47 3.96
N GLU A 135 7.37 4.46 4.69
CA GLU A 135 8.30 4.23 5.79
C GLU A 135 7.62 3.40 6.90
N LEU A 136 8.20 2.24 7.21
CA LEU A 136 7.70 1.34 8.24
C LEU A 136 7.61 2.03 9.61
N ALA A 137 8.56 2.94 9.89
CA ALA A 137 8.57 3.73 11.11
C ALA A 137 7.38 4.69 11.21
N THR A 138 6.93 5.28 10.10
CA THR A 138 5.73 6.13 10.08
C THR A 138 4.46 5.31 10.26
N LEU A 139 4.42 4.13 9.64
CA LEU A 139 3.34 3.16 9.83
C LEU A 139 3.32 2.56 11.24
N GLY A 140 4.38 2.74 12.03
CA GLY A 140 4.48 2.17 13.38
C GLY A 140 4.64 0.65 13.40
N VAL A 141 5.05 0.04 12.27
CA VAL A 141 5.20 -1.40 12.11
C VAL A 141 6.65 -1.81 11.95
N SER A 142 6.90 -3.08 12.22
CA SER A 142 8.22 -3.70 12.21
C SER A 142 8.14 -5.15 11.73
N GLY A 143 9.30 -5.78 11.51
CA GLY A 143 9.35 -7.17 11.07
C GLY A 143 8.61 -8.12 12.02
N GLY A 144 7.61 -8.81 11.48
CA GLY A 144 6.71 -9.72 12.19
C GLY A 144 5.29 -9.16 12.38
N ASP A 145 5.10 -7.85 12.26
CA ASP A 145 3.78 -7.23 12.34
C ASP A 145 2.97 -7.51 11.07
N THR A 146 1.65 -7.60 11.20
CA THR A 146 0.73 -7.80 10.07
C THR A 146 -0.08 -6.53 9.88
N ILE A 147 -0.17 -6.08 8.63
CA ILE A 147 -1.00 -4.96 8.22
C ILE A 147 -2.21 -5.47 7.46
N GLY A 148 -3.34 -4.78 7.61
CA GLY A 148 -4.46 -4.82 6.67
C GLY A 148 -4.24 -3.79 5.57
N PHE A 149 -4.61 -4.10 4.33
CA PHE A 149 -4.57 -3.13 3.24
C PHE A 149 -5.66 -3.37 2.19
N GLU A 150 -5.98 -2.31 1.45
CA GLU A 150 -6.81 -2.36 0.25
C GLU A 150 -6.24 -1.40 -0.80
N ILE A 151 -6.29 -1.79 -2.07
CA ILE A 151 -5.80 -1.01 -3.20
C ILE A 151 -6.95 -0.76 -4.17
N ALA A 152 -7.04 0.47 -4.65
CA ALA A 152 -8.06 0.88 -5.61
C ALA A 152 -7.49 1.74 -6.73
N THR A 153 -8.15 1.70 -7.88
CA THR A 153 -8.07 2.77 -8.88
C THR A 153 -9.30 3.64 -8.82
N SER A 154 -9.15 4.91 -9.23
CA SER A 154 -10.27 5.84 -9.32
C SER A 154 -10.00 6.95 -10.35
N GLY A 155 -11.05 7.68 -10.71
CA GLY A 155 -10.97 8.85 -11.60
C GLY A 155 -10.41 10.10 -10.92
N THR A 156 -10.57 11.27 -11.54
CA THR A 156 -9.99 12.53 -11.03
C THR A 156 -10.84 13.26 -10.00
N ASP A 157 -12.16 13.10 -10.07
CA ASP A 157 -13.09 13.98 -9.37
C ASP A 157 -13.49 13.46 -7.97
N ASN A 158 -13.85 14.40 -7.08
CA ASN A 158 -14.40 14.08 -5.77
C ASN A 158 -15.72 13.31 -5.91
N GLY A 159 -15.99 12.40 -4.98
CA GLY A 159 -17.19 11.57 -5.00
C GLY A 159 -17.16 10.41 -5.99
N ASN A 160 -16.11 10.30 -6.83
CA ASN A 160 -15.91 9.07 -7.61
C ASN A 160 -15.73 7.88 -6.65
N PRO A 161 -16.30 6.71 -6.98
CA PRO A 161 -16.00 5.49 -6.23
C PRO A 161 -14.58 4.99 -6.55
N ALA A 162 -14.16 3.93 -5.88
CA ALA A 162 -13.15 3.08 -6.47
C ALA A 162 -13.77 2.45 -7.71
N THR A 163 -13.26 2.79 -8.88
CA THR A 163 -13.73 2.18 -10.13
C THR A 163 -13.32 0.73 -10.16
N ASP A 164 -12.18 0.42 -9.57
CA ASP A 164 -11.72 -0.93 -9.34
C ASP A 164 -11.08 -1.07 -7.94
N LEU A 165 -11.27 -2.24 -7.31
CA LEU A 165 -10.81 -2.63 -5.96
C LEU A 165 -10.22 -4.03 -6.00
N MET A 166 -9.06 -4.23 -5.38
CA MET A 166 -8.47 -5.57 -5.29
C MET A 166 -9.35 -6.56 -4.52
N ASN A 167 -10.06 -6.12 -3.47
CA ASN A 167 -11.00 -6.98 -2.75
C ASN A 167 -12.26 -6.27 -2.29
N GLY A 168 -13.23 -6.12 -3.19
CA GLY A 168 -14.51 -5.53 -2.84
C GLY A 168 -15.54 -5.59 -3.94
N ASN A 169 -16.52 -4.71 -3.83
CA ASN A 169 -17.43 -4.39 -4.91
C ASN A 169 -16.95 -3.08 -5.55
N SER A 170 -16.34 -3.20 -6.72
CA SER A 170 -15.97 -2.09 -7.60
C SER A 170 -17.20 -1.28 -8.02
N GLY A 171 -17.05 0.04 -8.08
CA GLY A 171 -18.15 0.97 -8.32
C GLY A 171 -18.18 1.51 -9.75
N THR A 172 -19.37 1.78 -10.27
CA THR A 172 -19.53 2.50 -11.55
C THR A 172 -19.51 4.02 -11.33
N TRP A 173 -19.16 4.80 -12.35
CA TRP A 173 -19.18 6.27 -12.31
C TRP A 173 -20.45 6.87 -11.67
N GLY A 174 -20.27 7.73 -10.67
CA GLY A 174 -21.36 8.34 -9.88
C GLY A 174 -22.04 7.41 -8.88
N GLY A 175 -21.64 6.14 -8.82
CA GLY A 175 -22.04 5.16 -7.80
C GLY A 175 -21.09 5.14 -6.60
N GLY A 176 -21.22 4.10 -5.78
CA GLY A 176 -20.33 3.80 -4.66
C GLY A 176 -19.64 2.46 -4.85
N SER A 177 -18.51 2.29 -4.18
CA SER A 177 -17.81 1.00 -4.04
C SER A 177 -17.76 0.61 -2.57
N SER A 178 -17.45 -0.66 -2.28
CA SER A 178 -17.33 -1.13 -0.90
C SER A 178 -16.25 -2.18 -0.74
N PHE A 179 -15.50 -2.12 0.37
CA PHE A 179 -14.53 -3.17 0.69
C PHE A 179 -15.24 -4.48 1.06
N ASN A 180 -14.54 -5.59 0.82
CA ASN A 180 -14.74 -6.80 1.61
C ASN A 180 -13.80 -6.75 2.83
N GLU A 181 -13.36 -7.91 3.33
CA GLU A 181 -12.28 -7.95 4.31
C GLU A 181 -10.98 -7.43 3.67
N MET A 182 -10.20 -6.65 4.42
CA MET A 182 -8.92 -6.15 3.92
C MET A 182 -7.96 -7.31 3.60
N LEU A 183 -7.13 -7.11 2.59
CA LEU A 183 -6.00 -8.00 2.33
C LEU A 183 -4.97 -7.86 3.45
N SER A 184 -4.13 -8.87 3.66
CA SER A 184 -3.20 -8.90 4.79
C SER A 184 -1.77 -9.17 4.36
N TYR A 185 -0.80 -8.38 4.83
CA TYR A 185 0.62 -8.64 4.61
C TYR A 185 1.39 -8.66 5.93
N THR A 186 2.25 -9.67 6.13
CA THR A 186 3.16 -9.71 7.28
C THR A 186 4.50 -9.11 6.89
N VAL A 187 4.91 -8.04 7.56
CA VAL A 187 6.21 -7.39 7.35
C VAL A 187 7.31 -8.40 7.62
N VAL A 188 8.13 -8.68 6.62
CA VAL A 188 9.17 -9.68 6.73
C VAL A 188 10.40 -9.04 7.38
N PRO A 189 10.98 -9.64 8.44
CA PRO A 189 12.19 -9.12 9.06
C PRO A 189 13.35 -9.08 8.07
N ALA A 190 14.13 -8.00 8.13
CA ALA A 190 15.42 -7.87 7.47
C ALA A 190 16.27 -9.15 7.64
N PRO A 191 16.92 -9.69 6.59
CA PRO A 191 17.78 -10.86 6.71
C PRO A 191 18.88 -10.72 7.79
N GLY A 192 19.33 -9.49 8.05
CA GLY A 192 20.25 -9.17 9.14
C GLY A 192 19.69 -9.42 10.54
N ALA A 193 18.40 -9.16 10.77
CA ALA A 193 17.73 -9.40 12.05
C ALA A 193 17.63 -10.90 12.37
N VAL A 194 17.31 -11.72 11.36
CA VAL A 194 17.26 -13.19 11.47
C VAL A 194 18.66 -13.74 11.79
N SER A 195 19.69 -13.22 11.14
CA SER A 195 21.08 -13.61 11.36
C SER A 195 21.56 -13.27 12.79
N LEU A 196 21.22 -12.09 13.30
CA LEU A 196 21.57 -11.69 14.67
C LEU A 196 20.88 -12.59 15.71
N LEU A 197 19.61 -12.93 15.52
CA LEU A 197 18.89 -13.85 16.40
C LEU A 197 19.52 -15.25 16.41
N ALA A 198 19.93 -15.75 15.24
CA ALA A 198 20.64 -17.02 15.12
C ALA A 198 21.99 -17.00 15.85
N VAL A 199 22.76 -15.91 15.75
CA VAL A 199 24.04 -15.73 16.48
C VAL A 199 23.81 -15.61 17.99
N ALA A 200 22.81 -14.83 18.42
CA ALA A 200 22.47 -14.69 19.84
C ALA A 200 22.04 -16.04 20.45
N GLY A 201 21.22 -16.81 19.73
CA GLY A 201 20.85 -18.18 20.12
C GLY A 201 22.05 -19.13 20.22
N LEU A 202 23.00 -19.03 19.29
CA LEU A 202 24.23 -19.83 19.32
C LEU A 202 25.13 -19.47 20.51
N ILE A 203 25.30 -18.17 20.81
CA ILE A 203 26.06 -17.68 21.96
C ILE A 203 25.40 -18.12 23.27
N ALA A 204 24.07 -18.02 23.38
CA ALA A 204 23.33 -18.46 24.55
C ALA A 204 23.45 -19.97 24.81
N ARG A 205 23.40 -20.79 23.74
CA ARG A 205 23.62 -22.25 23.83
C ARG A 205 25.03 -22.59 24.30
N ARG A 206 26.04 -21.87 23.83
CA ARG A 206 27.44 -22.06 24.23
C ARG A 206 27.72 -21.72 25.70
N ARG A 207 26.93 -20.84 26.31
CA ARG A 207 27.06 -20.46 27.73
C ARG A 207 26.32 -21.40 28.69
N ARG A 208 25.53 -22.34 28.16
CA ARG A 208 24.80 -23.35 28.94
C ARG A 208 25.40 -24.77 28.82
N ALA A 209 26.52 -24.91 28.10
CA ALA A 209 27.28 -26.15 27.97
C ALA A 209 28.52 -26.11 28.89
#